data_AF-A0A969QZJ3-F1
#
_entry.id   AF-A0A969QZJ3-F1
#
_cell.length_a   1.000
_cell.length_b   1.000
_cell.length_c   1.000
_cell.angle_alpha   90.00
_cell.angle_beta   90.00
_cell.angle_gamma   90.00
#
_symmetry.space_group_name_H-M   'P 1'
#
loop_
_entity.id
_entity.type
_entity.pdbx_description
1 polymer ?
#
loop_
_entity_poly.entity_id
_entity_poly.type
_entity_poly.pdbx_seq_one_letter_code
_entity_poly.pdbx_strand_id
1 'polypeptide(L)' 'MNPRPTRAEATDIANSVLDGADGFILGPQTSHGTQVCESVRTVLGICREAETVFCRSEHYERLMYQVRSFCTVYA' A
#
# COMPACT_ATOMS: atom_id res chain seq x y z
N MET A 1 13.14 -7.11 -19.36
CA MET A 1 12.19 -6.75 -18.28
C MET A 1 11.38 -5.58 -18.80
N ASN A 2 10.05 -5.68 -18.79
CA ASN A 2 9.20 -4.62 -19.36
C ASN A 2 9.06 -3.51 -18.31
N PRO A 3 9.27 -2.23 -18.64
CA PRO A 3 9.15 -1.13 -17.67
C PRO A 3 7.77 -1.00 -17.02
N ARG A 4 6.74 -1.55 -17.66
CA ARG A 4 5.36 -1.48 -17.16
C ARG A 4 5.00 -2.75 -16.41
N PRO A 5 4.50 -2.62 -15.16
CA PRO A 5 3.98 -3.74 -14.41
C PRO A 5 2.76 -4.33 -15.13
N THR A 6 2.55 -5.62 -14.91
CA THR A 6 1.30 -6.28 -15.26
C THR A 6 0.16 -5.68 -14.46
N ARG A 7 -1.08 -5.84 -14.97
CA ARG A 7 -2.28 -5.43 -14.22
C ARG A 7 -2.36 -6.13 -12.86
N ALA A 8 -1.92 -7.38 -12.78
CA ALA A 8 -1.91 -8.14 -11.54
C ALA A 8 -0.96 -7.51 -10.51
N GLU A 9 0.28 -7.18 -10.89
CA GLU A 9 1.24 -6.51 -10.01
C GLU A 9 0.74 -5.14 -9.55
N ALA A 10 0.11 -4.37 -10.45
CA ALA A 10 -0.44 -3.06 -10.07
C ALA A 10 -1.59 -3.17 -9.06
N THR A 11 -2.48 -4.14 -9.24
CA THR A 11 -3.58 -4.40 -8.30
C THR A 11 -3.06 -4.90 -6.95
N ASP A 12 -2.04 -5.75 -6.94
CA ASP A 12 -1.45 -6.30 -5.72
C ASP A 12 -0.84 -5.19 -4.84
N ILE A 13 -0.11 -4.26 -5.46
CA ILE A 13 0.44 -3.07 -4.78
C ILE A 13 -0.69 -2.19 -4.24
N ALA A 14 -1.71 -1.89 -5.06
CA ALA A 14 -2.82 -1.05 -4.65
C ALA A 14 -3.59 -1.62 -3.45
N ASN A 15 -3.88 -2.92 -3.48
CA ASN A 15 -4.56 -3.61 -2.39
C ASN A 15 -3.71 -3.61 -1.12
N SER A 16 -2.41 -3.85 -1.24
CA SER A 16 -1.50 -3.80 -0.09
C SER A 16 -1.51 -2.42 0.61
N VAL A 17 -1.62 -1.32 -0.16
CA VAL A 17 -1.80 0.02 0.42
C VAL A 17 -3.13 0.16 1.14
N LEU A 18 -4.22 -0.32 0.54
CA LEU A 18 -5.56 -0.25 1.14
C LEU A 18 -5.69 -1.13 2.41
N ASP A 19 -4.94 -2.21 2.48
CA ASP A 19 -4.84 -3.07 3.65
C ASP A 19 -4.02 -2.44 4.79
N GLY A 20 -3.32 -1.33 4.53
CA GLY A 20 -2.58 -0.55 5.51
C GLY A 20 -1.07 -0.84 5.55
N ALA A 21 -0.47 -1.28 4.45
CA ALA A 21 0.98 -1.45 4.37
C ALA A 21 1.72 -0.09 4.46
N ASP A 22 2.69 0.01 5.38
CA ASP A 22 3.50 1.21 5.56
C ASP A 22 4.65 1.35 4.54
N GLY A 23 5.01 0.27 3.85
CA GLY A 23 6.11 0.27 2.91
C GLY A 23 6.26 -1.00 2.08
N PHE A 24 7.02 -0.89 0.99
CA PHE A 24 7.26 -1.97 0.04
C PHE A 24 8.76 -2.26 -0.11
N ILE A 25 9.09 -3.55 -0.20
CA ILE A 25 10.42 -4.02 -0.59
C ILE A 25 10.36 -4.40 -2.07
N LEU A 26 11.21 -3.79 -2.88
CA LEU A 26 11.37 -4.17 -4.28
C LEU A 26 12.44 -5.25 -4.41
N GLY A 27 12.14 -6.30 -5.18
CA GLY A 27 12.98 -7.49 -5.27
C GLY A 27 14.30 -7.28 -6.03
N PRO A 28 15.13 -8.34 -6.18
CA PRO A 28 16.45 -8.29 -6.81
C PRO A 28 16.44 -7.81 -8.27
N GLN A 29 15.28 -7.90 -8.91
CA GLN A 29 15.08 -7.46 -10.29
C GLN A 29 15.25 -5.94 -10.45
N THR A 30 15.15 -5.19 -9.34
CA THR A 30 15.38 -3.74 -9.26
C THR A 30 16.84 -3.39 -8.93
N SER A 31 17.76 -4.34 -8.75
CA SER A 31 19.16 -4.05 -8.37
C SER A 31 20.17 -4.12 -9.53
N HIS A 32 19.79 -4.64 -10.69
CA HIS A 32 20.71 -4.83 -11.83
C HIS A 32 20.20 -4.24 -13.17
N GLY A 33 19.04 -3.59 -13.18
CA GLY A 33 18.40 -3.09 -14.41
C GLY A 33 18.57 -1.59 -14.62
N THR A 34 18.65 -1.12 -15.85
CA THR A 34 18.70 0.31 -16.24
C THR A 34 17.43 1.10 -15.91
N GLN A 35 16.39 0.44 -15.38
CA GLN A 35 15.04 0.97 -15.20
C GLN A 35 14.59 1.05 -13.73
N VAL A 36 15.50 0.91 -12.76
CA VAL A 36 15.20 0.98 -11.30
C VAL A 36 14.33 2.20 -10.97
N CYS A 37 14.74 3.37 -11.47
CA CYS A 37 14.05 4.62 -11.20
C CYS A 37 12.63 4.64 -11.79
N GLU A 38 12.41 4.01 -12.94
CA GLU A 38 11.10 3.91 -13.59
C GLU A 38 10.18 2.96 -12.82
N SER A 39 10.71 1.83 -12.35
CA SER A 39 9.98 0.90 -11.48
C SER A 39 9.55 1.58 -10.18
N VAL A 40 10.46 2.28 -9.49
CA VAL A 40 10.15 3.00 -8.25
C VAL A 40 9.09 4.08 -8.50
N ARG A 41 9.22 4.87 -9.57
CA ARG A 41 8.21 5.88 -9.94
C ARG A 41 6.85 5.27 -10.21
N THR A 42 6.82 4.10 -10.85
CA THR A 42 5.57 3.40 -11.16
C THR A 42 4.89 2.89 -9.90
N VAL A 43 5.63 2.22 -9.00
CA VAL A 43 5.10 1.77 -7.71
C VAL A 43 4.61 2.95 -6.88
N LEU A 44 5.39 4.04 -6.80
CA LEU A 44 4.98 5.26 -6.09
C LEU A 44 3.70 5.88 -6.69
N GLY A 45 3.55 5.86 -8.01
CA GLY A 45 2.33 6.31 -8.67
C GLY A 45 1.12 5.50 -8.25
N ILE A 46 1.24 4.17 -8.24
CA ILE A 46 0.16 3.27 -7.80
C ILE A 46 -0.21 3.51 -6.33
N CYS A 47 0.78 3.65 -5.44
CA CYS A 47 0.51 3.91 -4.03
C CYS A 47 -0.26 5.21 -3.82
N ARG A 48 0.16 6.29 -4.50
CA ARG A 48 -0.51 7.59 -4.42
C ARG A 48 -1.96 7.51 -4.88
N GLU A 49 -2.21 6.83 -5.99
CA GLU A 49 -3.59 6.64 -6.48
C GLU A 49 -4.42 5.83 -5.48
N ALA A 50 -3.88 4.74 -4.92
CA ALA A 50 -4.58 3.94 -3.91
C ALA A 50 -4.92 4.76 -2.65
N GLU A 51 -3.98 5.61 -2.19
CA GLU A 51 -4.20 6.50 -1.04
C GLU A 51 -5.32 7.53 -1.26
N THR A 52 -5.63 7.91 -2.50
CA THR A 52 -6.74 8.84 -2.80
C THR A 52 -8.11 8.22 -2.58
N VAL A 53 -8.22 6.89 -2.74
CA VAL A 53 -9.48 6.15 -2.61
C VAL A 53 -9.73 5.71 -1.17
N PHE A 54 -8.70 5.74 -0.32
CA PHE A 54 -8.78 5.28 1.06
C PHE A 54 -9.65 6.21 1.94
N CYS A 55 -10.74 5.67 2.50
CA CYS A 55 -11.64 6.39 3.39
C CYS A 55 -11.06 6.50 4.81
N ARG A 56 -10.29 7.57 5.06
CA ARG A 56 -9.63 7.81 6.35
C ARG A 56 -10.62 7.91 7.52
N SER A 57 -11.78 8.53 7.31
CA SER A 57 -12.78 8.75 8.37
C SER A 57 -13.34 7.43 8.89
N GLU A 58 -13.77 6.54 7.99
CA GLU A 58 -14.30 5.22 8.35
C GLU A 58 -13.22 4.36 9.02
N HIS A 59 -11.99 4.40 8.49
CA HIS A 59 -10.87 3.66 9.07
C HIS A 59 -10.55 4.11 10.51
N TYR A 60 -10.56 5.42 10.76
CA TYR A 60 -10.34 5.98 12.09
C TYR A 60 -11.45 5.60 13.08
N GLU A 61 -12.72 5.67 12.65
CA GLU A 61 -13.85 5.27 13.49
C GLU A 61 -13.77 3.80 13.90
N ARG A 62 -13.38 2.92 12.96
CA ARG A 62 -13.15 1.50 13.23
C ARG A 62 -12.04 1.27 14.26
N LEU A 63 -10.90 1.93 14.09
CA LEU A 63 -9.79 1.86 15.06
C LEU A 63 -10.24 2.31 16.44
N MET A 64 -10.95 3.44 16.52
CA MET A 64 -11.42 3.99 17.80
C MET A 64 -12.47 3.09 18.47
N TYR A 65 -13.33 2.43 17.69
CA TYR A 65 -14.26 1.43 18.23
C TYR A 65 -13.50 0.25 18.86
N GLN A 66 -12.49 -0.27 18.18
CA GLN A 66 -11.67 -1.38 18.70
C GLN A 66 -10.95 -0.99 19.98
N VAL A 67 -10.31 0.19 20.03
CA VAL A 67 -9.62 0.67 21.23
C VAL A 67 -10.59 0.82 22.39
N ARG A 68 -11.77 1.43 22.17
CA ARG A 68 -12.80 1.57 23.22
C ARG A 68 -13.28 0.21 23.72
N SER A 69 -13.59 -0.71 22.80
CA SER A 69 -14.03 -2.07 23.16
C SER A 69 -12.99 -2.81 23.98
N PHE A 70 -11.70 -2.61 23.70
CA PHE A 70 -10.62 -3.19 24.51
C PHE A 70 -10.61 -2.59 25.91
N CYS A 71 -10.67 -1.27 26.04
CA CYS A 71 -10.69 -0.61 27.34
C CYS A 71 -11.90 -0.99 28.21
N THR A 72 -13.09 -1.22 27.65
CA THR A 72 -14.26 -1.63 28.46
C THR A 72 -14.24 -3.09 28.90
N VAL A 73 -13.47 -3.97 28.24
CA VAL A 73 -13.36 -5.39 28.63
C VAL A 73 -12.28 -5.60 29.69
N TYR A 74 -11.25 -4.75 29.69
CA TYR A 74 -10.10 -4.86 30.61
C TYR A 74 -10.09 -3.81 31.73
N ALA A 75 -11.18 -3.04 31.91
CA ALA A 75 -11.42 -2.15 33.05
C ALA A 75 -12.49 -2.73 33.98
#